data_AF-A0A415JIA7-F1
#
_entry.id   AF-A0A415JIA7-F1
#
_cell.length_a   1.000
_cell.length_b   1.000
_cell.length_c   1.000
_cell.angle_alpha   90.00
_cell.angle_beta   90.00
_cell.angle_gamma   90.00
#
_symmetry.space_group_name_H-M   'P 1'
#
loop_
_entity.id
_entity.type
_entity.pdbx_description
1 polymer ?
#
loop_
_entity_poly.entity_id
_entity_poly.type
_entity_poly.pdbx_seq_one_letter_code
_entity_poly.pdbx_strand_id
1 'polypeptide(L)'
;MLEQVLLSLRNWFVAGKRTGRVRIEGGRLVPPAGLDLKEGQYIRITGSTFNDGLHSWPYNGLTDEEFVGTVWALAVPQAVVDLADEIAAWQAEHAEELDSPYASESFGGYSYTRVGSDGRPLTWRQQFKARLDPWRKL
;
A
#
# COMPACT_ATOMS: atom_id res chain seq x y z
N MET A 1 -4.60 -0.84 -1.23
CA MET A 1 -3.65 -1.47 -2.17
C MET A 1 -2.28 -0.83 -2.17
N LEU A 2 -2.16 0.48 -2.37
CA LEU A 2 -0.88 1.20 -2.46
C LEU A 2 0.14 0.83 -1.37
N GLU A 3 -0.28 0.74 -0.11
CA GLU A 3 0.62 0.33 0.98
C GLU A 3 1.26 -1.06 0.76
N GLN A 4 0.48 -2.03 0.28
CA GLN A 4 0.98 -3.38 -0.02
C GLN A 4 1.98 -3.35 -1.18
N VAL A 5 1.75 -2.48 -2.17
CA VAL A 5 2.68 -2.27 -3.29
C VAL A 5 3.99 -1.70 -2.75
N LEU A 6 3.96 -0.62 -1.96
CA LEU A 6 5.16 -0.02 -1.36
C LEU A 6 5.94 -1.02 -0.50
N LEU A 7 5.24 -1.84 0.31
CA LEU A 7 5.83 -2.94 1.07
C LEU A 7 6.51 -3.98 0.18
N SER A 8 5.85 -4.38 -0.91
CA SER A 8 6.37 -5.38 -1.87
C SER A 8 7.58 -4.87 -2.66
N LEU A 9 7.63 -3.55 -2.90
CA LEU A 9 8.73 -2.86 -3.55
C LEU A 9 9.91 -2.66 -2.59
N ARG A 10 9.67 -2.78 -1.27
CA ARG A 10 10.58 -2.36 -0.20
C ARG A 10 11.04 -0.91 -0.36
N ASN A 11 10.21 -0.10 -1.02
CA ASN A 11 10.53 1.26 -1.39
C ASN A 11 9.35 2.17 -1.01
N TRP A 12 9.61 3.05 -0.03
CA TRP A 12 8.62 4.02 0.44
C TRP A 12 8.77 5.39 -0.20
N PHE A 13 9.75 5.59 -1.09
CA PHE A 13 10.01 6.90 -1.73
C PHE A 13 10.11 8.04 -0.70
N VAL A 14 10.87 7.81 0.37
CA VAL A 14 10.96 8.74 1.51
C VAL A 14 11.63 10.05 1.06
N ALA A 15 10.88 11.15 1.12
CA ALA A 15 11.38 12.51 0.89
C ALA A 15 11.85 13.17 2.20
N GLY A 16 11.16 12.86 3.31
CA GLY A 16 11.49 13.37 4.63
C GLY A 16 11.01 12.43 5.72
N LYS A 17 11.64 12.47 6.88
CA LYS A 17 11.26 11.64 8.03
C LYS A 17 11.54 12.38 9.32
N ARG A 18 10.59 12.37 10.25
CA ARG A 18 10.76 12.92 11.60
C ARG A 18 10.30 11.93 12.65
N THR A 19 11.22 11.59 13.54
CA THR A 19 10.98 10.77 14.72
C THR A 19 10.90 11.68 15.93
N GLY A 20 9.91 11.46 16.79
CA GLY A 20 9.72 12.26 18.00
C GLY A 20 8.31 12.13 18.54
N ARG A 21 7.91 13.12 19.34
CA ARG A 21 6.52 13.24 19.82
C ARG A 21 5.64 13.67 18.65
N VAL A 22 4.65 12.85 18.35
CA VAL A 22 3.63 13.07 17.32
C VAL A 22 2.31 13.36 18.02
N ARG A 23 1.59 14.37 17.53
CA ARG A 23 0.31 14.80 18.08
C ARG A 23 -0.73 14.84 16.97
N ILE A 24 -1.89 14.24 17.24
CA ILE A 24 -3.06 14.26 16.38
C ILE A 24 -4.18 14.91 17.17
N GLU A 25 -4.76 15.98 16.62
CA GLU A 25 -5.82 16.77 17.26
C GLU A 25 -6.93 17.11 16.26
N GLY A 26 -8.19 16.96 16.66
CA GLY A 26 -9.33 17.19 15.77
C GLY A 26 -9.31 16.28 14.54
N GLY A 27 -8.74 15.09 14.67
CA GLY A 27 -8.54 14.10 13.63
C GLY A 27 -7.58 14.51 12.52
N ARG A 28 -6.67 15.46 12.82
CA ARG A 28 -5.61 15.92 11.94
C ARG A 28 -4.26 15.75 12.61
N LEU A 29 -3.28 15.30 11.82
CA LEU A 29 -1.90 15.26 12.26
C LEU A 29 -1.37 16.68 12.36
N VAL A 30 -0.85 17.05 13.54
CA VAL A 30 -0.09 18.29 13.72
C VAL A 30 1.26 18.10 13.01
N PRO A 31 1.58 18.92 11.99
CA PRO A 31 2.82 18.75 11.22
C PRO A 31 4.05 18.79 12.15
N PRO A 32 4.89 17.74 12.15
CA PRO A 32 6.09 17.74 12.97
C PRO A 32 7.05 18.83 12.47
N ALA A 33 7.68 19.54 13.41
CA ALA A 33 8.59 20.63 13.09
C ALA A 33 9.73 20.16 12.15
N GLY A 34 9.99 20.93 11.10
CA GLY A 34 11.03 20.62 10.11
C GLY A 34 10.70 19.45 9.17
N LEU A 35 9.42 19.09 9.03
CA LEU A 35 8.91 18.23 7.95
C LEU A 35 7.96 19.03 7.07
N ASP A 36 8.43 19.42 5.89
CA ASP A 36 7.61 20.12 4.91
C ASP A 36 6.61 19.15 4.26
N LEU A 37 5.35 19.25 4.67
CA LEU A 37 4.28 18.42 4.12
C LEU A 37 3.53 19.15 2.99
N LYS A 38 3.56 18.61 1.78
CA LYS A 38 2.86 19.17 0.60
C LYS A 38 1.50 18.52 0.40
N GLU A 39 0.48 19.32 0.10
CA GLU A 39 -0.86 18.80 -0.21
C GLU A 39 -0.82 17.79 -1.37
N GLY A 40 -1.58 16.71 -1.23
CA GLY A 40 -1.65 15.59 -2.18
C GLY A 40 -0.56 14.53 -2.00
N GLN A 41 0.44 14.74 -1.14
CA GLN A 41 1.45 13.71 -0.89
C GLN A 41 0.93 12.61 0.04
N TYR A 42 1.64 11.49 0.08
CA TYR A 42 1.38 10.43 1.06
C TYR A 42 2.29 10.58 2.28
N ILE A 43 1.74 10.24 3.45
CA ILE A 43 2.48 10.16 4.70
C ILE A 43 2.36 8.75 5.28
N ARG A 44 3.42 8.30 5.95
CA ARG A 44 3.37 7.07 6.75
C ARG A 44 3.59 7.39 8.21
N ILE A 45 2.67 6.94 9.05
CA ILE A 45 2.77 7.04 10.51
C ILE A 45 3.22 5.67 11.04
N THR A 46 4.15 5.70 11.99
CA THR A 46 4.68 4.50 12.66
C THR A 46 4.84 4.76 14.16
N GLY A 47 4.41 3.81 15.00
CA GLY A 47 4.45 3.93 16.46
C GLY A 47 3.19 4.49 17.11
N SER A 48 2.12 4.70 16.34
CA SER A 48 0.80 5.07 16.84
C SER A 48 -0.01 3.82 17.18
N THR A 49 -0.90 3.92 18.17
CA THR A 49 -1.84 2.83 18.48
C THR A 49 -2.98 2.76 17.45
N PHE A 50 -3.46 3.92 16.99
CA PHE A 50 -4.69 4.00 16.18
C PHE A 50 -4.44 4.43 14.73
N ASN A 51 -3.35 5.12 14.46
CA ASN A 51 -3.12 5.86 13.23
C ASN A 51 -1.95 5.29 12.41
N ASP A 52 -1.41 4.13 12.79
CA ASP A 52 -0.32 3.51 12.06
C ASP A 52 -0.76 3.10 10.65
N GLY A 53 0.12 3.35 9.68
CA GLY A 53 -0.12 3.04 8.26
C GLY A 53 0.11 4.22 7.32
N LEU A 54 -0.38 4.04 6.09
CA LEU A 54 -0.27 5.00 4.99
C LEU A 54 -1.54 5.88 4.91
N HIS A 55 -1.36 7.20 4.90
CA HIS A 55 -2.43 8.19 4.78
C HIS A 55 -2.11 9.20 3.68
N SER A 56 -3.15 9.75 3.04
CA SER A 56 -2.98 10.94 2.20
C SER A 56 -2.77 12.19 3.08
N TRP A 57 -2.19 13.25 2.53
CA TRP A 57 -2.03 14.51 3.25
C TRP A 57 -2.68 15.66 2.47
N PRO A 58 -3.50 16.51 3.12
CA PRO A 58 -4.04 16.36 4.47
C PRO A 58 -5.12 15.27 4.53
N TYR A 59 -5.08 14.42 5.56
CA TYR A 59 -6.16 13.47 5.86
C TYR A 59 -6.96 13.96 7.06
N ASN A 60 -8.29 13.91 6.93
CA ASN A 60 -9.23 14.19 8.00
C ASN A 60 -9.85 12.85 8.40
N GLY A 61 -9.71 12.45 9.66
CA GLY A 61 -10.22 11.16 10.15
C GLY A 61 -9.22 10.35 10.95
N LEU A 62 -8.08 10.94 11.33
CA LEU A 62 -7.21 10.33 12.31
C LEU A 62 -7.90 10.31 13.68
N THR A 63 -7.54 9.36 14.53
CA THR A 63 -7.98 9.35 15.93
C THR A 63 -7.04 10.19 16.75
N ASP A 64 -7.59 11.09 17.58
CA ASP A 64 -6.80 11.97 18.44
C ASP A 64 -5.93 11.15 19.39
N GLU A 65 -4.62 11.41 19.35
CA GLU A 65 -3.62 10.66 20.10
C GLU A 65 -2.33 11.49 20.22
N GLU A 66 -1.59 11.30 21.32
CA GLU A 66 -0.22 11.74 21.46
C GLU A 66 0.68 10.53 21.73
N PHE A 67 1.72 10.34 20.92
CA PHE A 67 2.60 9.18 21.03
C PHE A 67 4.03 9.52 20.60
N VAL A 68 4.98 8.63 20.92
CA VAL A 68 6.35 8.71 20.42
C VAL A 68 6.46 7.80 19.19
N GLY A 69 6.62 8.41 18.03
CA GLY A 69 6.60 7.69 16.77
C GLY A 69 7.39 8.38 15.69
N THR A 70 7.14 7.98 14.46
CA THR A 70 7.82 8.53 13.30
C THR A 70 6.86 8.78 12.14
N VAL A 71 6.90 10.00 11.61
CA VAL A 71 6.15 10.42 10.43
C VAL A 71 7.10 10.49 9.24
N TRP A 72 6.72 9.86 8.14
CA TRP A 72 7.48 9.81 6.90
C TRP A 72 6.69 10.58 5.84
N ALA A 73 7.29 11.59 5.23
CA ALA A 73 6.77 12.24 4.04
C ALA A 73 7.25 11.48 2.80
N LEU A 74 6.32 11.05 1.95
CA LEU A 74 6.60 10.19 0.80
C LEU A 74 6.39 10.96 -0.50
N ALA A 75 7.37 10.88 -1.40
CA ALA A 75 7.29 11.37 -2.77
C ALA A 75 7.03 10.19 -3.72
N VAL A 76 5.88 9.53 -3.54
CA VAL A 76 5.49 8.38 -4.38
C VAL A 76 5.23 8.87 -5.80
N PRO A 77 5.90 8.32 -6.82
CA PRO A 77 5.62 8.67 -8.22
C PRO A 77 4.18 8.32 -8.60
N GLN A 78 3.51 9.19 -9.38
CA GLN A 78 2.13 8.96 -9.82
C GLN A 78 1.97 7.60 -10.53
N ALA A 79 2.95 7.19 -11.34
CA ALA A 79 2.94 5.89 -12.00
C ALA A 79 2.87 4.69 -11.03
N VAL A 80 3.39 4.82 -9.81
CA VAL A 80 3.28 3.78 -8.78
C VAL A 80 1.90 3.78 -8.13
N VAL A 81 1.29 4.95 -7.98
CA VAL A 81 -0.10 5.11 -7.51
C VAL A 81 -1.05 4.48 -8.53
N ASP A 82 -0.93 4.85 -9.81
CA ASP A 82 -1.76 4.32 -10.89
C ASP A 82 -1.63 2.79 -10.99
N LEU A 83 -0.41 2.27 -10.84
CA LEU A 83 -0.16 0.82 -10.83
C LEU A 83 -0.83 0.14 -9.63
N ALA A 84 -0.88 0.80 -8.47
CA ALA A 84 -1.58 0.26 -7.30
C ALA A 84 -3.10 0.26 -7.50
N ASP A 85 -3.67 1.25 -8.17
CA ASP A 85 -5.09 1.28 -8.51
C ASP A 85 -5.43 0.19 -9.56
N GLU A 86 -4.57 -0.01 -10.55
CA GLU A 86 -4.71 -1.11 -11.52
C GLU A 86 -4.64 -2.48 -10.84
N ILE A 87 -3.72 -2.67 -9.90
CA ILE A 87 -3.63 -3.90 -9.11
C ILE A 87 -4.90 -4.09 -8.26
N ALA A 88 -5.45 -3.01 -7.69
CA ALA A 88 -6.68 -3.08 -6.89
C ALA A 88 -7.88 -3.48 -7.76
N ALA A 89 -8.02 -2.89 -8.95
CA ALA A 89 -9.05 -3.25 -9.92
C ALA A 89 -8.91 -4.71 -10.36
N TRP A 90 -7.71 -5.12 -10.75
CA TRP A 90 -7.42 -6.51 -11.13
C TRP A 90 -7.77 -7.48 -10.00
N GLN A 91 -7.39 -7.17 -8.75
CA GLN A 91 -7.76 -8.02 -7.62
C GLN A 91 -9.26 -8.09 -7.37
N ALA A 92 -10.01 -7.00 -7.58
CA ALA A 92 -11.46 -7.00 -7.45
C ALA A 92 -12.14 -7.84 -8.54
N GLU A 93 -11.67 -7.74 -9.78
CA GLU A 93 -12.16 -8.55 -10.92
C GLU A 93 -11.88 -10.05 -10.74
N HIS A 94 -10.77 -10.38 -10.11
CA HIS A 94 -10.35 -11.76 -9.85
C HIS A 94 -10.68 -12.24 -8.42
N ALA A 95 -11.47 -11.47 -7.65
CA ALA A 95 -11.78 -11.79 -6.26
C ALA A 95 -12.56 -13.11 -6.13
N GLU A 96 -13.51 -13.37 -7.03
CA GLU A 96 -14.32 -14.60 -7.02
C GLU A 96 -13.50 -15.86 -7.39
N GLU A 97 -12.50 -15.72 -8.25
CA GLU A 97 -11.58 -16.82 -8.60
C GLU A 97 -10.55 -17.10 -7.50
N LEU A 98 -10.21 -16.07 -6.70
CA LEU A 98 -9.29 -16.17 -5.57
C LEU A 98 -9.97 -16.66 -4.28
N ASP A 99 -11.27 -16.39 -4.11
CA ASP A 99 -12.06 -16.76 -2.92
C ASP A 99 -12.75 -18.13 -3.06
N SER A 100 -12.69 -18.77 -4.24
CA SER A 100 -13.35 -20.05 -4.47
C SER A 100 -12.68 -21.20 -3.68
N PRO A 101 -13.39 -21.83 -2.72
CA PRO A 101 -12.86 -22.95 -1.93
C PRO A 101 -12.72 -24.26 -2.74
N TYR A 102 -13.17 -24.29 -3.99
CA TYR A 102 -13.11 -25.46 -4.89
C TYR A 102 -11.92 -25.41 -5.85
N ALA A 103 -10.73 -25.10 -5.36
CA ALA A 103 -9.48 -25.21 -6.13
C ALA A 103 -9.06 -26.68 -6.41
N SER A 104 -9.88 -27.68 -6.06
CA SER A 104 -9.66 -29.09 -6.38
C SER A 104 -10.96 -29.87 -6.47
N GLU A 105 -11.80 -29.56 -7.46
CA GLU A 105 -12.65 -30.59 -8.06
C GLU A 105 -12.54 -30.49 -9.58
N SER A 106 -11.60 -31.27 -10.13
CA SER A 106 -11.54 -31.53 -11.56
C SER A 106 -12.80 -32.30 -11.97
N PHE A 107 -13.77 -31.58 -12.54
CA PHE A 107 -14.84 -32.17 -13.32
C PHE A 107 -15.00 -31.38 -14.63
N GLY A 108 -14.58 -31.97 -15.75
CA GLY A 108 -15.01 -31.52 -17.07
C GLY A 108 -14.24 -30.36 -17.72
N GLY A 109 -12.91 -30.33 -17.64
CA GLY A 109 -12.07 -29.84 -18.75
C GLY A 109 -12.02 -28.34 -19.08
N TYR A 110 -12.78 -27.47 -18.43
CA TYR A 110 -12.67 -26.02 -18.60
C TYR A 110 -12.59 -25.30 -17.25
N SER A 111 -11.39 -25.28 -16.67
CA SER A 111 -11.05 -24.32 -15.61
C SER A 111 -10.23 -23.20 -16.24
N TYR A 112 -10.73 -21.97 -16.15
CA TYR A 112 -10.01 -20.77 -16.61
C TYR A 112 -9.12 -20.20 -15.49
N THR A 113 -8.62 -21.02 -14.57
CA THR A 113 -7.61 -20.54 -13.62
C THR A 113 -6.32 -20.21 -14.39
N ARG A 114 -5.99 -18.91 -14.49
CA ARG A 114 -4.65 -18.48 -14.92
C ARG A 114 -3.65 -18.98 -13.88
N VAL A 115 -3.08 -20.15 -14.16
CA VAL A 115 -2.01 -20.74 -13.38
C VAL A 115 -0.69 -20.07 -13.75
N GLY A 116 0.07 -19.66 -12.73
CA GLY A 116 1.46 -19.27 -12.93
C GLY A 116 2.31 -20.47 -13.37
N SER A 117 3.57 -20.20 -13.73
CA SER A 117 4.54 -21.22 -14.15
C SER A 117 4.69 -22.41 -13.18
N ASP A 118 4.34 -22.21 -11.91
CA ASP A 118 4.48 -23.18 -10.82
C ASP A 118 3.19 -23.98 -10.51
N GLY A 119 2.16 -23.89 -11.37
CA GLY A 119 0.88 -24.58 -11.19
C GLY A 119 0.00 -24.03 -10.05
N ARG A 120 0.37 -22.89 -9.48
CA ARG A 120 -0.38 -22.16 -8.45
C ARG A 120 -1.20 -21.02 -9.07
N PRO A 121 -2.27 -20.54 -8.41
CA PRO A 121 -3.01 -19.37 -8.87
C PRO A 121 -2.06 -18.19 -9.09
N LEU A 122 -2.16 -17.53 -10.26
CA LEU A 122 -1.35 -16.38 -10.57
C LEU A 122 -1.62 -15.25 -9.57
N THR A 123 -0.58 -14.82 -8.85
CA THR A 123 -0.70 -13.69 -7.92
C THR A 123 -0.51 -12.35 -8.64
N TRP A 124 -1.11 -11.26 -8.14
CA TRP A 124 -0.85 -9.92 -8.69
C TRP A 124 0.65 -9.57 -8.71
N ARG A 125 1.42 -10.08 -7.74
CA ARG A 125 2.88 -9.89 -7.68
C ARG A 125 3.60 -10.50 -8.88
N GLN A 126 3.10 -11.63 -9.40
CA GLN A 126 3.62 -12.26 -10.61
C GLN A 126 3.11 -11.54 -11.86
N GLN A 127 1.81 -11.27 -11.93
CA GLN A 127 1.18 -10.57 -13.06
C GLN A 127 1.83 -9.21 -13.35
N PHE A 128 2.10 -8.42 -12.30
CA PHE A 128 2.65 -7.07 -12.41
C PHE A 128 4.16 -7.00 -12.18
N LYS A 129 4.87 -8.14 -12.06
CA LYS A 129 6.29 -8.20 -11.70
C LYS A 129 7.17 -7.30 -12.57
N ALA A 130 7.05 -7.41 -13.88
CA ALA A 130 7.89 -6.65 -14.82
C ALA A 130 7.69 -5.13 -14.70
N ARG A 131 6.49 -4.68 -14.31
CA ARG A 131 6.16 -3.26 -14.11
C ARG A 131 6.55 -2.75 -12.72
N LEU A 132 6.60 -3.64 -11.72
CA LEU A 132 7.01 -3.34 -10.35
C LEU A 132 8.53 -3.34 -10.17
N ASP A 133 9.25 -4.22 -10.88
CA ASP A 133 10.70 -4.39 -10.71
C ASP A 133 11.52 -3.08 -10.87
N PRO A 134 11.23 -2.16 -11.80
CA PRO A 134 11.96 -0.89 -11.91
C PRO A 134 11.89 0.01 -10.66
N TRP A 135 10.85 -0.16 -9.86
CA TRP A 135 10.59 0.65 -8.66
C TRP A 135 11.10 0.02 -7.37
N ARG A 136 11.59 -1.23 -7.46
CA ARG A 136 12.11 -1.96 -6.30
C ARG A 136 13.39 -1.33 -5.78
N LYS A 137 13.49 -1.24 -4.47
CA LYS A 137 14.74 -0.95 -3.79
C LYS A 137 15.40 -2.28 -3.42
N LEU A 138 16.59 -2.53 -3.98
CA LEU A 138 17.41 -3.71 -3.72
C LEU A 138 17.99 -3.68 -2.29
#